data_AF-A0A410H2P9-F1
#
_entry.id   AF-A0A410H2P9-F1
#
_cell.length_a   1.000
_cell.length_b   1.000
_cell.length_c   1.000
_cell.angle_alpha   90.00
_cell.angle_beta   90.00
_cell.angle_gamma   90.00
#
_symmetry.space_group_name_H-M   'P 1'
#
loop_
_entity.id
_entity.type
_entity.pdbx_description
1 polymer ?
#
loop_
_entity_poly.entity_id
_entity_poly.type
_entity_poly.pdbx_seq_one_letter_code
_entity_poly.pdbx_strand_id
1 'polypeptide(L)' 'MNPENLKKLVTVTMPYGKYQGRFIADLPGNYLNWFAREGFPLGNLGQLLALMHELDHNGLKQLLDPLRK' A
#
# COMPACT_ATOMS: atom_id res chain seq x y z
N MET A 1 -12.36 -9.06 -0.45
CA MET A 1 -10.90 -8.81 -0.61
C MET A 1 -10.33 -9.91 -1.48
N ASN A 2 -9.61 -9.57 -2.55
CA ASN A 2 -8.93 -10.57 -3.39
C ASN A 2 -7.54 -10.85 -2.78
N PRO A 3 -7.17 -12.09 -2.46
CA PRO A 3 -5.87 -12.43 -1.86
C PRO A 3 -4.68 -11.95 -2.70
N GLU A 4 -4.86 -11.88 -4.02
CA GLU A 4 -3.84 -11.37 -4.95
C GLU A 4 -3.43 -9.93 -4.68
N ASN A 5 -4.34 -9.10 -4.14
CA ASN A 5 -4.01 -7.71 -3.84
C ASN A 5 -3.02 -7.60 -2.69
N LEU A 6 -3.08 -8.49 -1.69
CA LEU A 6 -2.10 -8.54 -0.60
C LEU A 6 -0.70 -8.86 -1.12
N LYS A 7 -0.60 -9.80 -2.08
CA LYS A 7 0.67 -10.12 -2.74
C LYS A 7 1.19 -8.92 -3.54
N LYS A 8 0.31 -8.19 -4.23
CA LYS A 8 0.69 -6.97 -4.95
C LYS A 8 1.24 -5.87 -4.05
N LEU A 9 0.79 -5.76 -2.79
CA LEU A 9 1.34 -4.77 -1.85
C LEU A 9 2.84 -4.96 -1.63
N VAL A 10 3.31 -6.21 -1.58
CA VAL A 10 4.73 -6.54 -1.32
C VAL A 10 5.57 -6.67 -2.59
N THR A 11 4.96 -6.74 -3.78
CA THR A 11 5.70 -6.85 -5.06
C THR A 11 5.66 -5.59 -5.91
N VAL A 12 4.61 -4.78 -5.80
CA VAL A 12 4.46 -3.55 -6.57
C VAL A 12 5.20 -2.43 -5.87
N THR A 13 6.06 -1.74 -6.62
CA THR A 13 6.72 -0.53 -6.17
C THR A 13 5.93 0.70 -6.56
N MET A 14 6.01 1.75 -5.76
CA MET A 14 5.45 3.05 -6.07
C MET A 14 6.07 3.58 -7.38
N PRO A 15 5.27 3.89 -8.42
CA PRO A 15 5.80 4.29 -9.73
C PRO A 15 6.25 5.75 -9.80
N TYR A 16 5.87 6.59 -8.84
CA TYR A 16 6.16 8.02 -8.84
C TYR A 16 6.17 8.63 -7.43
N GLY A 17 6.54 9.90 -7.35
CA GLY A 17 6.50 10.69 -6.12
C GLY A 17 7.71 10.47 -5.21
N LYS A 18 7.61 10.93 -3.96
CA LYS A 18 8.72 10.94 -3.00
C LYS A 18 9.30 9.54 -2.70
N TYR A 19 8.45 8.51 -2.76
CA TYR A 19 8.82 7.13 -2.46
C TYR A 19 8.88 6.24 -3.70
N GLN A 20 9.13 6.83 -4.89
CA GLN A 20 9.30 6.07 -6.11
C GLN A 20 10.34 4.95 -5.94
N GLY A 21 10.01 3.75 -6.44
CA GLY A 21 10.85 2.55 -6.34
C GLY A 21 10.75 1.78 -5.02
N ARG A 22 10.00 2.29 -4.03
CA ARG A 22 9.72 1.58 -2.77
C ARG A 22 8.46 0.72 -2.89
N PHE A 23 8.45 -0.46 -2.29
CA PHE A 23 7.25 -1.31 -2.25
C PHE A 23 6.08 -0.61 -1.56
N ILE A 24 4.86 -0.85 -2.02
CA ILE A 24 3.65 -0.28 -1.42
C ILE A 24 3.55 -0.67 0.06
N ALA A 25 3.91 -1.91 0.41
CA ALA A 25 3.96 -2.41 1.78
C ALA A 25 4.91 -1.64 2.71
N ASP A 26 5.93 -0.98 2.16
CA ASP A 26 6.95 -0.23 2.90
C ASP A 26 6.68 1.27 2.94
N LEU A 27 5.54 1.71 2.40
CA LEU A 27 5.18 3.12 2.42
C LEU A 27 4.90 3.59 3.85
N PRO A 28 5.46 4.76 4.23
CA PRO A 28 5.18 5.36 5.54
C PRO A 28 3.70 5.68 5.74
N GLY A 29 3.19 5.45 6.95
CA GLY A 29 1.77 5.69 7.28
C GLY A 29 1.34 7.14 7.07
N ASN A 30 2.22 8.11 7.33
CA ASN A 30 1.96 9.53 7.06
C ASN A 30 1.73 9.82 5.56
N TYR A 31 2.39 9.08 4.67
CA TYR A 31 2.22 9.22 3.22
C TYR A 31 0.90 8.60 2.74
N LEU A 32 0.54 7.44 3.30
CA LEU A 32 -0.77 6.81 3.06
C LEU A 32 -1.92 7.68 3.58
N ASN A 33 -1.74 8.28 4.76
CA ASN A 33 -2.74 9.17 5.36
C ASN A 33 -2.89 10.48 4.58
N TRP A 34 -1.82 10.98 3.95
CA TRP A 34 -1.91 12.10 3.01
C TRP A 34 -2.76 11.73 1.78
N PHE A 35 -2.53 10.55 1.19
CA PHE A 35 -3.39 10.05 0.11
C PHE A 35 -4.85 9.82 0.53
N ALA A 36 -5.10 9.39 1.77
CA ALA A 36 -6.46 9.24 2.28
C ALA A 36 -7.21 10.58 2.39
N ARG A 37 -6.48 11.70 2.54
CA ARG A 37 -7.04 13.06 2.59
C ARG A 37 -7.20 13.67 1.20
N GLU A 38 -6.20 13.55 0.35
CA GLU A 38 -6.21 14.12 -1.01
C GLU A 38 -7.05 13.27 -1.99
N GLY A 39 -7.16 11.98 -1.72
CA GLY A 39 -7.79 10.99 -2.59
C GLY A 39 -6.76 10.04 -3.21
N PHE A 40 -7.16 8.77 -3.36
CA PHE A 40 -6.34 7.77 -4.03
C PHE A 40 -6.45 7.89 -5.55
N PRO A 41 -5.36 7.65 -6.30
CA PRO A 41 -5.39 7.66 -7.76
C PRO A 41 -6.33 6.60 -8.32
N LEU A 42 -6.95 6.83 -9.47
CA LEU A 42 -7.83 5.83 -10.08
C LEU A 42 -7.04 4.59 -10.54
N GLY A 43 -7.74 3.45 -10.58
CA GLY A 43 -7.21 2.18 -11.06
C GLY A 43 -6.50 1.35 -9.98
N ASN A 44 -5.70 0.38 -10.44
CA ASN A 44 -5.10 -0.64 -9.56
C ASN A 44 -4.20 -0.04 -8.47
N LEU A 45 -3.46 1.02 -8.78
CA LEU A 45 -2.54 1.64 -7.81
C LEU A 45 -3.28 2.23 -6.62
N GLY A 46 -4.37 2.98 -6.84
CA GLY A 46 -5.12 3.56 -5.73
C GLY A 46 -5.85 2.52 -4.90
N GLN A 47 -6.32 1.43 -5.53
CA GLN A 47 -6.87 0.30 -4.78
C GLN A 47 -5.82 -0.32 -3.85
N LEU A 48 -4.57 -0.46 -4.30
CA LEU A 48 -3.47 -0.95 -3.46
C LEU A 48 -3.10 0.04 -2.35
N LEU A 49 -3.07 1.34 -2.64
CA LEU A 49 -2.78 2.38 -1.64
C LEU A 49 -3.88 2.47 -0.58
N ALA A 50 -5.16 2.39 -0.98
CA ALA A 50 -6.29 2.34 -0.08
C ALA A 50 -6.24 1.11 0.83
N LEU A 51 -6.00 -0.07 0.23
CA LEU A 51 -5.84 -1.31 0.98
C LEU A 51 -4.67 -1.23 1.97
N MET A 52 -3.54 -0.66 1.54
CA MET A 52 -2.38 -0.48 2.40
C MET A 52 -2.67 0.48 3.55
N HIS A 53 -3.42 1.55 3.30
CA HIS A 53 -3.85 2.50 4.31
C HIS A 53 -4.79 1.82 5.34
N GLU A 54 -5.75 1.02 4.88
CA GLU A 54 -6.62 0.24 5.77
C GLU A 54 -5.81 -0.72 6.66
N LEU A 55 -4.84 -1.44 6.09
CA LEU A 55 -3.97 -2.33 6.86
C LEU A 55 -3.13 -1.57 7.90
N ASP A 56 -2.58 -0.41 7.53
CA ASP A 56 -1.82 0.45 8.45
C ASP A 56 -2.70 0.99 9.58
N HIS A 57 -3.88 1.51 9.25
CA HIS A 57 -4.82 2.08 10.21
C HIS A 57 -5.33 1.04 11.22
N ASN A 58 -5.50 -0.21 10.79
CA ASN A 58 -5.91 -1.31 11.67
C ASN A 58 -4.73 -2.03 12.35
N GLY A 59 -3.49 -1.61 12.14
CA GLY A 59 -2.31 -2.27 12.71
C GLY A 59 -2.02 -3.67 12.13
N LEU A 60 -2.57 -3.99 10.97
CA LEU A 60 -2.51 -5.31 10.32
C LEU A 60 -1.34 -5.49 9.35
N LYS A 61 -0.36 -4.58 9.36
CA LYS A 61 0.83 -4.65 8.51
C LYS A 61 1.60 -5.96 8.63
N GLN A 62 1.59 -6.58 9.82
CA GLN A 62 2.27 -7.86 10.09
C GLN A 62 1.73 -9.02 9.23
N LEU A 63 0.50 -8.91 8.71
CA LEU A 63 -0.06 -9.91 7.79
C LEU A 63 0.71 -10.01 6.47
N LEU A 64 1.50 -8.98 6.14
CA LEU A 64 2.32 -8.94 4.91
C LEU A 64 3.68 -9.64 5.08
N ASP A 65 4.15 -9.83 6.31
CA ASP A 65 5.45 -10.47 6.59
C ASP A 65 5.61 -11.88 5.97
N PRO A 66 4.62 -12.80 6.05
CA PRO A 66 4.75 -14.10 5.39
C PRO A 66 4.79 -14.01 3.85
N LEU A 67 4.32 -12.91 3.26
CA LEU A 67 4.29 -12.69 1.81
C LEU A 67 5.60 -12.10 1.26
N ARG A 68 6.49 -11.60 2.13
CA ARG A 68 7.80 -11.02 1.77
C ARG A 68 8.91 -12.07 1.58
N LYS A 69 8.59 -13.37 1.64
CA LYS A 69 9.55 -14.47 1.50
C LYS A 69 10.05 -14.66 0.07
#